data_AF-A0A7X9CL99-F1
#
_entry.id   AF-A0A7X9CL99-F1
#
_cell.length_a   1.000
_cell.length_b   1.000
_cell.length_c   1.000
_cell.angle_alpha   90.00
_cell.angle_beta   90.00
_cell.angle_gamma   90.00
#
_symmetry.space_group_name_H-M   'P 1'
#
loop_
_entity.id
_entity.type
_entity.pdbx_description
1 polymer ?
#
loop_
_entity_poly.entity_id
_entity_poly.type
_entity_poly.pdbx_seq_one_letter_code
_entity_poly.pdbx_strand_id
1 'polypeptide(L)' 'MEQKFVVVTDEKFSHPMSRKDAIELVKSYDNKQITAYIISEEEAKRIKNPENFNTPKWK' A
#
# COMPACT_ATOMS: atom_id res chain seq x y z
N MET A 1 2.23 15.37 13.79
CA MET A 1 2.51 15.15 12.36
C MET A 1 1.47 14.18 11.85
N GLU A 2 0.73 14.52 10.79
CA GLU A 2 -0.25 13.60 10.20
C GLU A 2 0.49 12.42 9.56
N GLN A 3 0.24 11.22 10.05
CA GLN A 3 0.88 10.01 9.55
C GLN A 3 0.19 9.62 8.24
N LYS A 4 0.93 9.70 7.13
CA LYS A 4 0.45 9.34 5.79
C LYS A 4 0.78 7.89 5.47
N PHE A 5 -0.13 7.27 4.74
CA PHE A 5 -0.06 5.88 4.32
C PHE A 5 -0.09 5.79 2.80
N VAL A 6 0.62 4.80 2.27
CA VAL A 6 0.69 4.50 0.86
C VAL A 6 0.16 3.08 0.66
N VAL A 7 -0.63 2.89 -0.38
CA VAL A 7 -1.08 1.56 -0.78
C VAL A 7 -0.15 1.06 -1.89
N VAL A 8 0.42 -0.13 -1.73
CA VAL A 8 1.22 -0.82 -2.73
C VAL A 8 0.43 -1.97 -3.32
N THR A 9 0.39 -2.05 -4.65
CA THR A 9 -0.05 -3.21 -5.40
C THR A 9 1.14 -3.80 -6.15
N ASP A 10 0.96 -4.96 -6.80
CA ASP A 10 2.04 -5.61 -7.57
C ASP A 10 2.64 -4.72 -8.68
N GLU A 11 1.87 -3.75 -9.17
CA GLU A 11 2.29 -2.89 -10.28
C GLU A 11 2.66 -1.46 -9.86
N LYS A 12 2.05 -0.92 -8.78
CA LYS A 12 2.04 0.54 -8.54
C LYS A 12 1.99 0.90 -7.06
N PHE A 13 2.53 2.07 -6.73
CA PHE A 13 2.22 2.77 -5.49
C PHE A 13 1.09 3.78 -5.70
N SER A 14 0.23 3.86 -4.69
CA SER A 14 -0.74 4.93 -4.58
C SER A 14 -0.12 6.21 -4.00
N HIS A 15 -0.87 7.31 -4.03
CA HIS A 15 -0.45 8.56 -3.41
C HIS A 15 -0.50 8.46 -1.87
N PRO A 16 0.36 9.19 -1.14
CA PRO A 16 0.27 9.28 0.32
C PRO A 16 -1.08 9.87 0.75
N MET A 17 -1.84 9.11 1.52
CA MET A 17 -3.19 9.46 1.97
C MET A 17 -3.39 9.16 3.46
N SER A 18 -4.57 9.51 3.98
CA SER A 18 -4.89 9.22 5.37
C SER A 18 -5.17 7.72 5.57
N ARG A 19 -5.09 7.25 6.82
CA ARG A 19 -5.33 5.83 7.14
C ARG A 19 -6.70 5.34 6.65
N LYS A 20 -7.72 6.19 6.77
CA LYS A 20 -9.10 5.85 6.36
C LYS A 20 -9.16 5.63 4.85
N ASP A 21 -8.62 6.57 4.08
CA ASP A 21 -8.59 6.48 2.62
C ASP A 21 -7.80 5.25 2.15
N ALA A 22 -6.67 4.95 2.80
CA ALA A 22 -5.86 3.78 2.47
C ALA A 22 -6.63 2.46 2.70
N ILE A 23 -7.42 2.38 3.77
CA ILE A 23 -8.27 1.22 4.05
C ILE A 23 -9.37 1.07 3.00
N GLU A 24 -10.05 2.16 2.64
CA GLU A 24 -11.07 2.12 1.59
C GLU A 24 -10.50 1.71 0.23
N LEU A 25 -9.31 2.22 -0.10
CA LEU A 25 -8.62 1.88 -1.34
C LEU A 25 -8.23 0.39 -1.38
N VAL A 26 -7.67 -0.15 -0.30
CA VAL A 26 -7.35 -1.59 -0.22
C VAL A 26 -8.60 -2.45 -0.35
N LYS A 27 -9.71 -2.09 0.31
CA LYS A 27 -10.99 -2.79 0.14
C LYS A 27 -11.49 -2.76 -1.30
N SER A 28 -11.32 -1.63 -1.99
CA SER A 28 -11.66 -1.48 -3.40
C SER A 28 -10.83 -2.38 -4.30
N TYR A 29 -9.54 -2.55 -3.99
CA TYR A 29 -8.65 -3.49 -4.69
C TYR A 29 -8.99 -4.95 -4.39
N ASP A 30 -9.27 -5.29 -3.13
CA ASP A 30 -9.69 -6.63 -2.72
C ASP A 30 -10.97 -7.09 -3.43
N ASN A 31 -11.96 -6.19 -3.55
CA ASN A 31 -13.18 -6.43 -4.35
C ASN A 31 -12.89 -6.70 -5.84
N LYS A 32 -11.75 -6.23 -6.36
CA LYS A 32 -11.28 -6.45 -7.73
C LYS A 32 -10.32 -7.63 -7.84
N GLN A 33 -10.15 -8.42 -6.77
CA GLN A 33 -9.17 -9.51 -6.65
C GLN A 33 -7.72 -9.03 -6.87
N ILE A 34 -7.44 -7.76 -6.56
CA ILE A 34 -6.10 -7.17 -6.62
C ILE A 34 -5.52 -7.18 -5.22
N THR A 35 -4.38 -7.85 -5.05
CA THR A 35 -3.66 -7.86 -3.78
C THR A 35 -3.04 -6.48 -3.54
N ALA A 36 -3.43 -5.84 -2.45
CA ALA A 36 -2.95 -4.51 -2.08
C ALA A 36 -2.54 -4.48 -0.61
N TYR A 37 -1.47 -3.76 -0.29
CA TYR A 37 -0.94 -3.63 1.08
C TYR A 37 -0.85 -2.17 1.48
N ILE A 38 -1.11 -1.89 2.76
CA ILE A 38 -0.94 -0.57 3.33
C ILE A 38 0.43 -0.50 3.99
N ILE A 39 1.23 0.49 3.59
CA ILE A 39 2.53 0.79 4.17
C ILE A 39 2.60 2.25 4.63
N SER A 40 3.54 2.57 5.50
CA SER A 40 3.80 3.97 5.88
C SER A 40 4.52 4.71 4.74
N GLU A 41 4.42 6.04 4.72
CA GLU A 41 5.16 6.87 3.77
C GLU A 41 6.69 6.65 3.86
N GLU A 42 7.22 6.46 5.07
CA GLU A 42 8.63 6.16 5.30
C GLU A 42 9.06 4.85 4.65
N GLU A 43 8.21 3.83 4.77
CA GLU A 43 8.45 2.52 4.16
C GLU A 43 8.37 2.61 2.63
N ALA A 44 7.40 3.35 2.09
CA ALA A 44 7.31 3.62 0.66
C ALA A 44 8.58 4.31 0.13
N LYS A 45 9.13 5.28 0.88
CA LYS A 45 10.41 5.95 0.55
C LYS A 45 11.61 5.02 0.65
N ARG A 46 11.62 4.08 1.60
CA ARG A 46 12.69 3.08 1.75
C ARG A 46 12.71 2.14 0.55
N ILE A 47 11.54 1.69 0.13
CA ILE A 47 11.35 0.67 -0.89
C ILE A 47 11.56 1.24 -2.31
N LYS A 48 11.09 2.47 -2.56
CA LYS A 48 11.14 3.24 -3.83
C LYS A 48 10.43 2.61 -5.03
N ASN A 49 10.41 1.28 -5.15
CA ASN A 49 9.80 0.55 -6.26
C ASN A 49 8.93 -0.61 -5.75
N PRO A 50 7.72 -0.86 -6.28
CA PRO A 50 6.84 -1.92 -5.79
C PRO A 50 7.50 -3.31 -5.81
N GLU A 51 8.42 -3.56 -6.74
CA GLU A 51 9.19 -4.81 -6.84
C GLU A 51 10.09 -5.08 -5.61
N ASN A 52 10.50 -4.03 -4.90
CA ASN A 52 11.29 -4.16 -3.67
C ASN A 52 10.40 -4.39 -2.43
N PHE A 53 9.08 -4.41 -2.58
CA PHE A 53 8.16 -4.70 -1.48
C PHE A 53 8.15 -6.22 -1.24
N ASN A 54 8.65 -6.62 -0.07
CA ASN A 54 8.57 -8.01 0.36
C ASN A 54 7.11 -8.35 0.71
N THR A 55 6.39 -8.90 -0.25
CA THR A 55 5.01 -9.33 -0.06
C THR A 55 4.94 -10.38 1.06
N PRO A 56 4.17 -10.12 2.14
CA PRO A 56 4.00 -11.10 3.20
C PRO A 56 3.34 -12.35 2.64
N LYS A 57 4.00 -13.50 2.78
CA LYS A 57 3.44 -14.80 2.43
C LYS A 57 2.71 -15.35 3.64
N TRP A 58 1.38 -15.36 3.59
CA TRP A 58 0.55 -16.06 4.56
C TRP A 58 0.55 -17.54 4.18
N LYS A 59 1.25 -18.38 4.94
CA LYS A 59 1.18 -19.85 4.86
C LYS A 59 0.20 -20.38 5.87
#